data_AF-A0A2D8I3G3-F1
#
_entry.id   AF-A0A2D8I3G3-F1
#
_cell.length_a   1.000
_cell.length_b   1.000
_cell.length_c   1.000
_cell.angle_alpha   90.00
_cell.angle_beta   90.00
_cell.angle_gamma   90.00
#
_symmetry.space_group_name_H-M   'P 1'
#
loop_
_entity.id
_entity.type
_entity.pdbx_description
1 polymer ?
#
loop_
_entity_poly.entity_id
_entity_poly.type
_entity_poly.pdbx_seq_one_letter_code
_entity_poly.pdbx_strand_id
1 'polypeptide(L)' 'MIVTYVLFSLILLLIGAAFFIVKQQSAAVIERFGKFQSIRQSGLQLRIPIVD' A
#
# COMPACT_ATOMS: atom_id res chain seq x y z
N MET A 1 -19.65 -21.34 2.68
CA MET A 1 -18.30 -21.68 3.17
C MET A 1 -17.22 -21.29 2.16
N ILE A 2 -17.25 -21.80 0.91
CA ILE A 2 -16.29 -21.42 -0.14
C ILE A 2 -16.23 -19.90 -0.39
N VAL A 3 -17.38 -19.24 -0.54
CA VAL A 3 -17.43 -17.78 -0.77
C VAL A 3 -16.77 -17.00 0.37
N THR A 4 -16.96 -17.44 1.62
CA THR A 4 -16.33 -16.83 2.80
C THR A 4 -14.80 -16.95 2.74
N TYR A 5 -14.27 -18.13 2.37
CA TYR A 5 -12.84 -18.33 2.22
C TYR A 5 -12.24 -17.49 1.08
N VAL A 6 -12.97 -17.34 -0.03
CA VAL A 6 -12.57 -16.50 -1.17
C VAL A 6 -12.52 -15.01 -0.78
N LEU A 7 -13.54 -14.53 -0.04
CA LEU A 7 -13.55 -13.14 0.43
C LEU A 7 -12.41 -12.88 1.43
N PHE A 8 -12.15 -13.82 2.34
CA PHE A 8 -11.10 -13.69 3.32
C PHE A 8 -9.70 -13.67 2.67
N SER A 9 -9.45 -14.54 1.70
CA SER A 9 -8.17 -14.56 0.98
C SER A 9 -7.96 -13.30 0.14
N LEU A 10 -9.02 -12.76 -0.48
CA LEU A 10 -8.96 -11.51 -1.23
C LEU A 10 -8.58 -10.32 -0.34
N ILE A 11 -9.18 -10.22 0.85
CA ILE A 11 -8.86 -9.17 1.83
C ILE A 11 -7.40 -9.28 2.27
N LEU A 12 -6.92 -10.49 2.54
CA LEU A 12 -5.53 -10.74 2.94
C LEU A 12 -4.53 -10.31 1.85
N LEU A 13 -4.83 -10.62 0.59
CA LEU A 13 -4.01 -10.21 -0.55
C LEU A 13 -3.97 -8.68 -0.70
N LEU A 14 -5.11 -8.01 -0.55
CA LEU A 14 -5.19 -6.55 -0.60
C LEU A 14 -4.38 -5.88 0.51
N ILE A 15 -4.43 -6.43 1.73
CA ILE A 15 -3.63 -5.93 2.86
C ILE A 15 -2.14 -6.17 2.62
N GLY A 16 -1.75 -7.36 2.14
CA GLY A 16 -0.35 -7.67 1.82
C GLY A 16 0.23 -6.76 0.73
N ALA A 17 -0.57 -6.43 -0.29
CA ALA A 17 -0.17 -5.54 -1.37
C ALA A 17 -0.06 -4.05 -0.95
N ALA A 18 -0.62 -3.67 0.20
CA ALA A 18 -0.50 -2.31 0.72
C ALA A 18 0.89 -2.02 1.31
N PHE A 19 1.66 -3.05 1.67
CA PHE A 19 2.99 -2.85 2.23
C PHE A 19 4.04 -2.68 1.14
N PHE A 20 4.89 -1.67 1.29
CA PHE A 20 6.05 -1.46 0.43
C PHE A 20 7.22 -0.96 1.27
N ILE A 21 8.44 -1.21 0.80
CA ILE A 21 9.66 -0.84 1.51
C ILE A 21 10.36 0.29 0.75
N VAL A 22 10.63 1.38 1.45
CA VAL A 22 11.48 2.46 0.95
C VAL A 22 12.91 2.14 1.36
N LYS A 23 13.81 2.07 0.37
CA LYS A 23 15.24 1.80 0.59
C LYS A 23 15.84 2.84 1.55
N GLN A 24 16.86 2.43 2.30
CA GLN A 24 17.62 3.35 3.16
C GLN A 24 18.24 4.49 2.37
N GLN A 25 18.37 5.66 3.01
CA GLN A 25 18.89 6.90 2.41
C GLN A 25 18.11 7.41 1.18
N SER A 26 16.87 6.95 1.01
CA SER A 26 15.96 7.38 -0.06
C SER A 26 14.60 7.74 0.52
N ALA A 27 13.84 8.55 -0.22
CA ALA A 27 12.48 8.92 0.12
C ALA A 27 11.57 8.65 -1.08
N ALA A 28 10.39 8.10 -0.82
CA ALA A 28 9.37 7.86 -1.84
C ALA A 28 8.40 9.04 -1.88
N VAL A 29 8.25 9.66 -3.04
CA VAL A 29 7.20 10.66 -3.28
C VAL A 29 5.90 9.94 -3.57
N ILE A 30 4.86 10.24 -2.81
CA ILE A 30 3.52 9.70 -3.02
C ILE A 30 2.72 10.73 -3.81
N GLU A 31 2.37 10.32 -5.03
CA GLU A 31 1.49 11.06 -5.92
C GLU A 31 0.23 10.26 -6.23
N ARG A 32 -0.88 10.97 -6.38
CA ARG A 32 -2.17 10.42 -6.82
C ARG A 32 -2.73 11.31 -7.92
N PHE A 33 -3.12 10.68 -9.03
CA PHE A 33 -3.69 11.41 -10.18
C PHE A 33 -2.89 12.65 -10.60
N GLY A 34 -1.56 12.57 -10.53
CA GLY A 34 -0.66 13.69 -10.86
C GLY A 34 -0.55 14.79 -9.81
N LYS A 35 -1.13 14.62 -8.61
CA LYS A 35 -1.00 15.54 -7.48
C LYS A 35 -0.09 14.96 -6.41
N PHE A 36 0.81 15.79 -5.89
CA PHE A 36 1.62 15.48 -4.72
C PHE A 36 0.73 15.31 -3.49
N GLN A 37 0.95 14.25 -2.71
CA GLN A 37 0.24 14.04 -1.46
C GLN A 37 1.19 14.06 -0.25
N SER A 38 2.31 13.35 -0.31
CA SER A 38 3.28 13.29 0.80
C SER A 38 4.61 12.69 0.38
N ILE A 39 5.63 12.86 1.22
CA ILE A 39 6.92 12.16 1.11
C ILE A 39 7.00 11.11 2.22
N ARG A 40 7.37 9.88 1.87
CA ARG A 40 7.59 8.78 2.81
C ARG A 40 9.08 8.53 2.97
N GLN A 41 9.53 8.45 4.22
CA GLN A 41 10.93 8.21 4.58
C GLN A 41 11.28 6.72 4.46
N SER A 42 12.57 6.41 4.51
CA SER A 42 13.10 5.04 4.51
C SER A 42 12.44 4.16 5.56
N GLY A 43 12.14 2.91 5.22
CA GLY A 43 11.50 1.95 6.11
C GLY A 43 10.33 1.22 5.47
N LEU A 44 9.64 0.40 6.28
CA LEU A 44 8.40 -0.25 5.88
C LEU A 44 7.26 0.78 5.91
N GLN A 45 6.57 0.93 4.80
CA GLN A 45 5.49 1.89 4.63
C GLN A 45 4.22 1.16 4.16
N LEU A 46 3.07 1.73 4.50
CA LEU A 46 1.76 1.23 4.08
C LEU A 46 1.14 2.25 3.12
N ARG A 47 0.88 1.83 1.87
CA ARG A 47 0.19 2.61 0.84
C ARG A 47 -1.12 1.92 0.53
N ILE A 48 -2.23 2.64 0.73
CA ILE A 48 -3.54 2.22 0.24
C ILE A 48 -3.74 2.86 -1.15
N PRO A 49 -3.84 2.07 -2.22
CA PRO A 49 -3.91 2.60 -3.58
C PRO A 49 -5.26 3.24 -3.95
N ILE A 50 -6.32 3.04 -3.15
CA ILE A 50 -7.72 3.32 -3.56
C ILE A 50 -8.43 4.38 -2.69
N VAL A 51 -7.95 4.68 -1.49
CA VAL A 51 -8.61 5.62 -0.57
C VAL A 51 -7.85 6.95 -0.58
N ASP A 52 -8.52 8.05 -0.94
CA ASP A 52 -7.90 9.39 -0.91
C ASP A 52 -7.55 9.83 0.53
#